data_AF-F1LER4-F1
#
_entry.id   AF-F1LER4-F1
#
_cell.length_a   1.000
_cell.length_b   1.000
_cell.length_c   1.000
_cell.angle_alpha   90.00
_cell.angle_beta   90.00
_cell.angle_gamma   90.00
#
_symmetry.space_group_name_H-M   'P 1'
#
loop_
_entity.id
_entity.type
_entity.pdbx_description
1 polymer ?
#
loop_
_entity_poly.entity_id
_entity_poly.type
_entity_poly.pdbx_seq_one_letter_code
_entity_poly.pdbx_strand_id
1 'polypeptide(L)'
;MQRAYVEVRIGDRVGRTDAIQQLKLNPNFARPVLTLDSVALPRRLCYAPPLTFSLHQLSPFPFASAVAVCEVTSFAKYLRKVPQEYEGEDVGWRNFDRVLRDEEAIEARMEFCAKEESNSIIDWWSKYYASIGDKRRAPGFDESGIQKLTVLE
;
A
#
# COMPACT_ATOMS: atom_id res chain seq x y z
N MET A 1 30.20 17.61 -21.02
CA MET A 1 29.83 17.81 -19.60
C MET A 1 28.48 17.13 -19.37
N GLN A 2 28.39 16.24 -18.39
CA GLN A 2 27.14 15.53 -18.08
C GLN A 2 26.24 16.50 -17.30
N ARG A 3 25.17 16.96 -17.94
CA ARG A 3 24.16 17.84 -17.35
C ARG A 3 22.88 17.05 -17.14
N ALA A 4 22.11 17.37 -16.12
CA ALA A 4 20.80 16.76 -15.91
C ALA A 4 19.83 17.77 -15.32
N TYR A 5 18.54 17.48 -15.40
CA TYR A 5 17.50 18.20 -14.69
C TYR A 5 16.53 17.21 -14.09
N VAL A 6 15.77 17.63 -13.09
CA VAL A 6 14.70 16.83 -12.50
C VAL A 6 13.37 17.37 -12.98
N GLU A 7 12.55 16.48 -13.52
CA GLU A 7 11.15 16.71 -13.79
C GLU A 7 10.33 16.21 -12.59
N VAL A 8 9.44 17.04 -12.08
CA VAL A 8 8.55 16.74 -10.96
C VAL A 8 7.13 16.70 -11.48
N ARG A 9 6.44 15.59 -11.29
CA ARG A 9 5.06 15.40 -11.76
C ARG A 9 4.14 15.02 -10.62
N ILE A 10 2.97 15.63 -10.58
CA ILE A 10 1.88 15.26 -9.66
C ILE A 10 0.54 15.46 -10.38
N GLY A 11 -0.22 14.37 -10.51
CA GLY A 11 -1.42 14.38 -11.35
C GLY A 11 -1.12 14.82 -12.79
N ASP A 12 -1.81 15.87 -13.24
CA ASP A 12 -1.69 16.48 -14.57
C ASP A 12 -0.72 17.69 -14.59
N ARG A 13 0.01 17.94 -13.50
CA ARG A 13 0.97 19.03 -13.38
C ARG A 13 2.40 18.52 -13.47
N VAL A 14 3.22 19.25 -14.21
CA VAL A 14 4.64 18.98 -14.41
C VAL A 14 5.42 20.27 -14.14
N GLY A 15 6.47 20.18 -13.33
CA GLY A 15 7.47 21.22 -13.14
C GLY A 15 8.85 20.69 -13.44
N ARG A 16 9.78 21.58 -13.77
CA ARG A 16 11.17 21.21 -14.09
C ARG A 16 12.13 22.08 -13.32
N THR A 17 13.20 21.48 -12.81
CA THR A 17 14.30 22.23 -12.21
C THR A 17 15.17 22.85 -13.29
N ASP A 18 16.02 23.79 -12.88
CA ASP A 18 17.17 24.21 -13.68
C ASP A 18 18.12 23.03 -13.93
N ALA A 19 18.90 23.13 -15.00
CA ALA A 19 19.91 22.13 -15.33
C ALA A 19 21.07 22.17 -14.33
N ILE A 20 21.35 21.03 -13.72
CA ILE A 20 22.56 20.76 -12.94
C ILE A 20 23.74 20.76 -13.92
N GLN A 21 24.67 21.70 -13.73
CA GLN A 21 25.78 21.91 -14.65
C GLN A 21 26.90 20.88 -14.46
N GLN A 22 27.21 20.51 -13.22
CA GLN A 22 28.35 19.66 -12.87
C GLN A 22 27.95 18.51 -11.94
N LEU A 23 27.33 17.46 -12.46
CA LEU A 23 26.84 16.34 -11.64
C LEU A 23 27.90 15.67 -10.75
N LYS A 24 29.14 15.59 -11.20
CA LYS A 24 30.23 14.93 -10.46
C LYS A 24 30.89 15.82 -9.39
N LEU A 25 30.85 17.14 -9.58
CA LEU A 25 31.55 18.10 -8.71
C LEU A 25 30.59 18.81 -7.76
N ASN A 26 29.42 19.20 -8.28
CA ASN A 26 28.40 19.92 -7.55
C ASN A 26 27.01 19.49 -8.06
N PRO A 27 26.42 18.43 -7.48
CA PRO A 27 25.10 17.93 -7.88
C PRO A 27 23.93 18.78 -7.33
N ASN A 28 24.15 20.07 -7.05
CA ASN A 28 23.12 20.96 -6.54
C ASN A 28 22.41 21.73 -7.65
N PHE A 29 21.12 22.00 -7.45
CA PHE A 29 20.35 22.90 -8.29
C PHE A 29 20.77 24.36 -8.04
N ALA A 30 20.75 25.19 -9.08
CA ALA A 30 20.96 26.62 -8.93
C ALA A 30 19.87 27.27 -8.07
N ARG A 31 18.62 26.78 -8.21
CA ARG A 31 17.47 27.17 -7.40
C ARG A 31 17.01 25.96 -6.58
N PRO A 32 17.09 26.01 -5.23
CA PRO A 32 16.73 24.88 -4.37
C PRO A 32 15.21 24.74 -4.16
N VAL A 33 14.39 25.66 -4.70
CA VAL A 33 12.94 25.67 -4.53
C VAL A 33 12.27 25.66 -5.90
N LEU A 34 11.35 24.72 -6.09
CA LEU A 34 10.45 24.63 -7.23
C LEU A 34 9.01 24.78 -6.73
N THR A 35 8.24 25.66 -7.37
CA THR A 35 6.82 25.87 -7.06
C THR A 35 5.98 25.39 -8.24
N LEU A 36 4.87 24.71 -7.95
CA LEU A 36 3.87 24.32 -8.94
C LEU A 36 2.63 25.19 -8.71
N ASP A 37 2.38 26.14 -9.60
CA ASP A 37 1.48 27.28 -9.31
C ASP A 37 -0.01 26.93 -9.21
N SER A 38 -0.43 25.72 -9.63
CA SER A 38 -1.84 25.32 -9.57
C SER A 38 -2.03 23.80 -9.53
N VAL A 39 -1.65 23.14 -8.43
CA VAL A 39 -1.93 21.71 -8.23
C VAL A 39 -3.24 21.53 -7.48
N ALA A 40 -4.26 20.99 -8.15
CA ALA A 40 -5.51 20.60 -7.49
C ALA A 40 -5.28 19.27 -6.75
N LEU A 41 -5.25 19.32 -5.42
CA LEU A 41 -5.13 18.13 -4.58
C LEU A 41 -6.45 17.83 -3.87
N PRO A 42 -6.80 16.54 -3.68
CA PRO A 42 -7.91 16.17 -2.82
C PRO A 42 -7.72 16.72 -1.41
N ARG A 43 -8.83 17.03 -0.74
CA ARG A 43 -8.83 17.48 0.67
C ARG A 43 -8.09 16.50 1.58
N ARG A 44 -8.35 15.20 1.40
CA ARG A 44 -7.59 14.12 2.06
C ARG A 44 -6.44 13.67 1.15
N LEU A 45 -5.21 13.98 1.55
CA LEU A 45 -3.96 13.66 0.87
C LEU A 45 -3.67 12.14 0.76
N CYS A 46 -4.37 11.28 1.49
CA CYS A 46 -4.28 9.82 1.28
C CYS A 46 -4.86 9.39 -0.08
N TYR A 47 -5.69 10.23 -0.70
CA TYR A 47 -6.19 10.04 -2.07
C TYR A 47 -5.43 10.87 -3.11
N ALA A 48 -4.40 11.61 -2.70
CA ALA A 48 -3.63 12.43 -3.63
C ALA A 48 -2.87 11.52 -4.60
N PRO A 49 -2.75 11.91 -5.88
CA PRO A 49 -1.94 11.18 -6.84
C PRO A 49 -0.48 11.16 -6.39
N PRO A 50 0.30 10.14 -6.78
CA PRO A 50 1.70 10.07 -6.42
C PRO A 50 2.49 11.25 -7.01
N LEU A 51 3.48 11.71 -6.26
CA LEU A 51 4.46 12.69 -6.69
C LEU A 51 5.69 11.97 -7.25
N THR A 52 5.93 12.13 -8.55
CA THR A 52 7.03 11.48 -9.26
C THR A 52 8.16 12.47 -9.52
N PHE A 53 9.40 12.08 -9.24
CA PHE A 53 10.63 12.78 -9.59
C PHE A 53 11.38 11.97 -10.65
N SER A 54 11.56 12.53 -11.84
CA SER A 54 12.27 11.90 -12.94
C SER A 54 13.57 12.67 -13.22
N LEU A 55 14.70 12.00 -13.10
CA LEU A 55 16.01 12.58 -13.43
C LEU A 55 16.29 12.36 -14.92
N HIS A 56 16.42 13.45 -15.67
CA HIS A 56 16.74 13.41 -17.09
C HIS A 56 18.16 13.89 -17.34
N GLN A 57 18.97 13.06 -17.99
CA GLN A 57 20.30 13.48 -18.44
C GLN A 57 20.19 14.20 -19.79
N LEU A 58 20.72 15.41 -19.84
CA LEU A 58 20.88 16.18 -21.07
C LEU A 58 22.04 15.57 -21.85
N SER A 59 21.69 14.89 -22.94
CA SER A 59 22.63 14.38 -23.92
C SER A 59 22.60 15.29 -25.15
N PRO A 60 23.72 15.46 -25.88
CA PRO A 60 23.70 16.08 -27.21
C PRO A 60 22.92 15.24 -28.24
N PHE A 61 22.61 13.98 -27.93
CA PHE A 61 21.76 13.12 -28.75
C PHE A 61 20.28 13.35 -28.39
N PRO A 62 19.37 13.31 -29.39
CA PRO A 62 17.97 13.76 -29.25
C PRO A 62 17.11 12.94 -28.31
N PHE A 63 17.61 11.80 -27.81
CA PHE A 63 16.90 10.96 -26.87
C PHE A 63 17.37 11.27 -25.44
N ALA A 64 16.68 12.20 -24.79
CA ALA A 64 16.81 12.41 -23.36
C ALA A 64 16.10 11.26 -22.62
N SER A 65 16.83 10.18 -22.33
CA SER A 65 16.31 9.10 -21.50
C SER A 65 16.21 9.54 -20.05
N ALA A 66 15.08 9.27 -19.41
CA ALA A 66 15.00 9.33 -17.95
C ALA A 66 16.02 8.32 -17.38
N VAL A 67 16.96 8.83 -16.57
CA VAL A 67 18.04 8.05 -15.96
C VAL A 67 17.57 7.36 -14.69
N ALA A 68 16.69 8.02 -13.93
CA ALA A 68 16.13 7.49 -12.71
C ALA A 68 14.75 8.08 -12.45
N VAL A 69 13.92 7.32 -11.74
CA VAL A 69 12.59 7.75 -11.29
C VAL A 69 12.46 7.43 -9.80
N CYS A 70 11.93 8.39 -9.05
CA CYS A 70 11.59 8.24 -7.63
C CYS A 70 10.12 8.63 -7.45
N GLU A 71 9.37 7.82 -6.71
CA GLU A 71 7.94 8.04 -6.48
C GLU A 71 7.66 8.22 -4.99
N VAL A 72 6.85 9.23 -4.68
CA VAL A 72 6.34 9.51 -3.35
C VAL A 72 4.83 9.36 -3.39
N THR A 73 4.35 8.24 -2.84
CA THR A 73 2.92 7.93 -2.75
C THR A 73 2.26 8.52 -1.51
N SER A 74 3.03 8.77 -0.44
CA SER A 74 2.54 9.35 0.80
C SER A 74 3.25 10.67 1.12
N PHE A 75 2.44 11.73 1.28
CA PHE A 75 2.90 13.07 1.61
C PHE A 75 3.17 13.28 3.10
N ALA A 76 2.65 12.41 3.98
CA ALA A 76 2.58 12.65 5.43
C ALA A 76 3.93 13.08 6.04
N LYS A 77 5.02 12.38 5.69
CA LYS A 77 6.39 12.67 6.19
C LYS A 77 7.03 13.95 5.63
N TYR A 78 6.47 14.51 4.55
CA TYR A 78 7.04 15.66 3.84
C TYR A 78 6.21 16.94 4.00
N LEU A 79 5.10 16.88 4.74
CA LEU A 79 4.27 18.04 5.04
C LEU A 79 4.95 18.88 6.12
N ARG A 80 5.24 20.15 5.79
CA ARG A 80 5.73 21.13 6.77
C ARG A 80 4.65 21.54 7.78
N LYS A 81 3.38 21.52 7.36
CA LYS A 81 2.20 21.76 8.20
C LYS A 81 1.24 20.61 7.96
N VAL A 82 0.99 19.82 9.00
CA VAL A 82 -0.01 18.76 8.97
C VAL A 82 -1.39 19.43 9.05
N PRO A 83 -2.31 19.19 8.09
CA PRO A 83 -3.66 19.75 8.19
C PRO A 83 -4.35 19.22 9.45
N GLN A 84 -5.17 20.03 10.11
CA GLN A 84 -5.83 19.70 11.38
C GLN A 84 -6.65 18.39 11.34
N GLU A 85 -7.14 18.01 10.15
CA GLU A 85 -7.84 16.75 9.89
C GLU A 85 -6.96 15.50 10.13
N TYR A 86 -5.64 15.68 10.16
CA TYR A 86 -4.63 14.65 10.45
C TYR A 86 -4.06 14.75 11.86
N GLU A 87 -4.49 15.72 12.70
CA GLU A 87 -4.02 15.84 14.09
C GLU A 87 -4.63 14.80 15.05
N GLY A 88 -5.57 13.96 14.57
CA GLY A 88 -6.28 12.98 15.40
C GLY A 88 -6.28 11.54 14.90
N GLU A 89 -5.84 11.28 13.66
CA GLU A 89 -5.59 9.91 13.23
C GLU A 89 -4.14 9.59 13.59
N ASP A 90 -3.90 8.60 14.46
CA ASP A 90 -2.57 8.09 14.82
C ASP A 90 -1.92 7.39 13.61
N VAL A 91 -1.92 8.00 12.42
CA VAL A 91 -1.38 7.48 11.14
C VAL A 91 0.16 7.48 11.11
N GLY A 92 0.75 6.93 12.16
CA GLY A 92 2.17 6.61 12.26
C GLY A 92 2.39 5.12 12.49
N TRP A 93 3.66 4.71 12.49
CA TRP A 93 4.09 3.34 12.80
C TRP A 93 3.50 2.80 14.11
N ARG A 94 3.15 3.67 15.07
CA ARG A 94 2.49 3.29 16.32
C ARG A 94 1.08 2.70 16.14
N ASN A 95 0.24 3.22 15.24
CA ASN A 95 -1.03 2.56 14.93
C ASN A 95 -0.80 1.23 14.25
N PHE A 96 0.15 1.17 13.31
CA PHE A 96 0.49 -0.07 12.62
C PHE A 96 0.91 -1.15 13.63
N ASP A 97 1.81 -0.82 14.54
CA ASP A 97 2.24 -1.71 15.62
C ASP A 97 1.09 -2.10 16.56
N ARG A 98 0.12 -1.21 16.78
CA ARG A 98 -1.08 -1.52 17.60
C ARG A 98 -1.99 -2.52 16.87
N VAL A 99 -2.31 -2.25 15.61
CA VAL A 99 -3.15 -3.12 14.77
C VAL A 99 -2.53 -4.50 14.62
N LEU A 100 -1.22 -4.56 14.39
CA LEU A 100 -0.49 -5.83 14.27
C LEU A 100 -0.58 -6.65 15.57
N ARG A 101 -0.38 -6.03 16.74
CA ARG A 101 -0.55 -6.71 18.04
C ARG A 101 -1.98 -7.20 18.27
N ASP A 102 -2.97 -6.42 17.85
CA ASP A 102 -4.37 -6.80 17.99
C ASP A 102 -4.72 -8.00 17.08
N GLU A 103 -4.20 -8.04 15.84
CA GLU A 103 -4.33 -9.19 14.93
C GLU A 103 -3.64 -10.45 15.51
N GLU A 104 -2.40 -10.33 15.97
CA GLU A 104 -1.66 -11.45 16.61
C GLU A 104 -2.42 -12.02 17.82
N ALA A 105 -3.06 -11.15 18.62
CA ALA A 105 -3.86 -11.58 19.77
C ALA A 105 -5.16 -12.30 19.34
N ILE A 106 -5.77 -11.89 18.24
CA ILE A 106 -6.95 -12.56 17.66
C ILE A 106 -6.58 -13.95 17.15
N GLU A 107 -5.47 -14.06 16.41
CA GLU A 107 -4.96 -15.34 15.90
C GLU A 107 -4.63 -16.31 17.03
N ALA A 108 -3.92 -15.86 18.06
CA ALA A 108 -3.61 -16.69 19.22
C ALA A 108 -4.86 -17.18 19.96
N ARG A 109 -5.89 -16.33 20.06
CA ARG A 109 -7.18 -16.72 20.67
C ARG A 109 -7.93 -17.74 19.81
N MET A 110 -7.91 -17.58 18.49
CA MET A 110 -8.52 -18.52 17.55
C MET A 110 -7.84 -19.88 17.59
N GLU A 111 -6.50 -19.89 17.65
CA GLU A 111 -5.71 -21.12 17.75
C GLU A 111 -5.90 -21.83 19.11
N PHE A 112 -6.13 -21.08 20.18
CA PHE A 112 -6.49 -21.63 21.50
C PHE A 112 -7.88 -22.28 21.49
N CYS A 113 -8.90 -21.61 20.93
CA CYS A 113 -10.24 -22.20 20.76
C CYS A 113 -10.22 -23.47 19.90
N ALA A 114 -9.41 -23.49 18.84
CA ALA A 114 -9.27 -24.66 17.97
C ALA A 114 -8.59 -25.86 18.67
N LYS A 115 -7.81 -25.64 19.73
CA LYS A 115 -7.13 -26.71 20.50
C LYS A 115 -8.03 -27.33 21.58
N GLU A 116 -8.99 -26.59 22.14
CA GLU A 116 -9.94 -27.15 23.12
C GLU A 116 -11.04 -28.00 22.46
N GLU A 117 -11.46 -27.67 21.23
CA GLU A 117 -12.45 -28.44 20.49
C GLU A 117 -11.80 -29.57 19.66
N SER A 118 -11.24 -30.58 20.34
CA SER A 118 -10.78 -31.83 19.69
C SER A 118 -11.90 -32.84 19.42
N ASN A 119 -13.16 -32.41 19.44
CA ASN A 119 -14.27 -33.21 18.90
C ASN A 119 -14.42 -32.86 17.42
N SER A 120 -13.81 -33.68 16.56
CA SER A 120 -14.09 -33.76 15.11
C SER A 120 -14.42 -32.40 14.49
N ILE A 121 -13.42 -31.54 14.27
CA ILE A 121 -13.61 -30.20 13.68
C ILE A 121 -14.42 -30.35 12.38
N ILE A 122 -15.71 -30.06 12.46
CA ILE A 122 -16.60 -30.00 11.31
C ILE A 122 -16.32 -28.67 10.64
N ASP A 123 -15.52 -28.72 9.58
CA ASP A 123 -15.25 -27.55 8.75
C ASP A 123 -16.42 -27.28 7.78
N TRP A 124 -16.38 -26.12 7.12
CA TRP A 124 -17.45 -25.72 6.19
C TRP A 124 -17.62 -26.70 5.02
N TRP A 125 -16.56 -27.39 4.61
CA TRP A 125 -16.59 -28.39 3.54
C TRP A 125 -17.28 -29.69 3.96
N SER A 126 -17.17 -30.06 5.23
CA SER A 126 -17.82 -31.24 5.80
C SER A 126 -19.34 -31.18 5.63
N LYS A 127 -19.94 -29.98 5.71
CA LYS A 127 -21.37 -29.78 5.44
C LYS A 127 -21.73 -30.07 3.99
N TYR A 128 -20.92 -29.62 3.03
CA TYR A 128 -21.13 -29.92 1.62
C TYR A 128 -20.97 -31.42 1.33
N TYR A 129 -19.88 -32.03 1.78
CA TYR A 129 -19.61 -33.45 1.55
C TYR A 129 -20.66 -34.36 2.19
N ALA A 130 -21.11 -34.05 3.40
CA ALA A 130 -22.22 -34.76 4.04
C ALA A 130 -23.55 -34.60 3.29
N SER A 131 -23.76 -33.48 2.59
CA SER A 131 -24.97 -33.18 1.82
C SER A 131 -25.02 -33.92 0.48
N ILE A 132 -23.87 -34.14 -0.16
CA ILE A 132 -23.75 -34.97 -1.38
C ILE A 132 -23.51 -36.47 -1.07
N GLY A 133 -23.44 -36.84 0.22
CA GLY A 133 -23.33 -38.23 0.67
C GLY A 133 -21.90 -38.78 0.83
N ASP A 134 -20.86 -37.97 0.67
CA ASP A 134 -19.46 -38.39 0.84
C ASP A 134 -19.02 -38.34 2.31
N LYS A 135 -19.40 -39.39 3.06
CA LYS A 135 -19.10 -39.52 4.50
C LYS A 135 -17.61 -39.65 4.81
N ARG A 136 -16.79 -40.12 3.85
CA ARG A 136 -15.34 -40.27 4.06
C ARG A 136 -14.66 -38.91 4.23
N ARG A 137 -15.24 -37.86 3.63
CA ARG A 137 -14.76 -36.48 3.70
C ARG A 137 -15.49 -35.62 4.73
N ALA A 138 -16.39 -36.22 5.52
CA ALA A 138 -17.14 -35.54 6.57
C ALA A 138 -17.30 -36.40 7.84
N PRO A 139 -16.18 -36.88 8.45
CA PRO A 139 -16.23 -37.67 9.67
C PRO A 139 -16.85 -36.86 10.83
N GLY A 140 -17.69 -37.50 11.65
CA GLY A 140 -18.38 -36.86 12.78
C GLY A 140 -19.55 -35.94 12.41
N PHE A 141 -19.80 -35.66 11.12
CA PHE A 141 -20.88 -34.75 10.71
C PHE A 141 -22.28 -35.31 11.04
N ASP A 142 -22.54 -36.60 10.82
CA ASP A 142 -23.84 -37.22 11.11
C ASP A 142 -24.17 -37.20 12.63
N GLU A 143 -23.14 -37.18 13.49
CA GLU A 143 -23.28 -37.15 14.96
C GLU A 143 -23.50 -35.73 15.51
N SER A 144 -23.20 -34.71 14.71
CA SER A 144 -23.29 -33.29 15.12
C SER A 144 -24.70 -32.71 15.20
N GLY A 145 -25.68 -33.39 14.59
CA GLY A 145 -27.05 -32.87 14.45
C GLY A 145 -27.20 -31.69 13.47
N ILE A 146 -26.14 -31.32 12.73
CA ILE A 146 -26.18 -30.19 11.79
C ILE A 146 -26.97 -30.58 10.52
N GLN A 147 -27.90 -29.70 10.11
CA GLN A 147 -28.74 -29.93 8.93
C GLN A 147 -27.94 -29.95 7.62
N LYS A 148 -28.27 -30.88 6.73
CA LYS A 148 -27.69 -31.00 5.38
C LYS A 148 -28.25 -29.93 4.44
N LEU A 149 -27.45 -29.52 3.47
CA LEU A 149 -27.81 -28.58 2.42
C LEU A 149 -28.55 -29.30 1.29
N THR A 150 -29.41 -28.56 0.59
CA THR A 150 -29.90 -28.97 -0.72
C THR A 150 -28.87 -28.51 -1.75
N VAL A 151 -28.07 -29.46 -2.26
CA VAL A 151 -27.12 -29.20 -3.35
C VAL A 151 -27.87 -29.42 -4.66
N LEU A 152 -27.99 -28.36 -5.46
CA LEU A 152 -28.57 -28.41 -6.79
C LEU A 152 -27.48 -28.81 -7.79
N GLU A 153 -27.81 -29.70 -8.73
CA GLU A 153 -26.95 -30.06 -9.85
C GLU A 153 -26.91 -28.98 -10.94
#